data_AF-A0A6P5ICI3-F1
#
_entry.id   AF-A0A6P5ICI3-F1
#
_cell.length_a   1.000
_cell.length_b   1.000
_cell.length_c   1.000
_cell.angle_alpha   90.00
_cell.angle_beta   90.00
_cell.angle_gamma   90.00
#
_symmetry.space_group_name_H-M   'P 1'
#
loop_
_entity.id
_entity.type
_entity.pdbx_description
1 polymer ?
#
loop_
_entity_poly.entity_id
_entity_poly.type
_entity_poly.pdbx_seq_one_letter_code
_entity_poly.pdbx_strand_id
1 'polypeptide(L)'
;MKCVLHWFASWSDPQRERFLHDLVAKAVPGKLQPLLEGLEQLSVSGADRPPRIFDCQLRLWDQWFRSWAEEERNEFVRQLETSEPDFVAKFYQAVAATAAFQQGI
;
A
#
# COMPACT_ATOMS: atom_id res chain seq x y z
N MET A 1 10.90 0.40 -9.12
CA MET A 1 10.68 1.13 -7.86
C MET A 1 10.56 2.65 -8.01
N LYS A 2 11.46 3.34 -8.76
CA LYS A 2 11.48 4.82 -8.88
C LYS A 2 10.14 5.48 -9.28
N CYS A 3 9.36 4.83 -10.15
CA CYS A 3 8.05 5.35 -10.57
C CYS A 3 7.08 5.52 -9.39
N VAL A 4 7.05 4.55 -8.48
CA VAL A 4 6.13 4.55 -7.33
C VAL A 4 6.51 5.65 -6.33
N LEU A 5 7.81 5.81 -6.07
CA LEU A 5 8.33 6.89 -5.22
C LEU A 5 8.00 8.27 -5.82
N HIS A 6 8.12 8.41 -7.14
CA HIS A 6 7.75 9.64 -7.83
C HIS A 6 6.24 9.92 -7.78
N TRP A 7 5.39 8.89 -7.95
CA TRP A 7 3.95 9.03 -7.79
C TRP A 7 3.58 9.42 -6.36
N PHE A 8 4.21 8.79 -5.37
CA PHE A 8 4.00 9.09 -3.95
C PHE A 8 4.22 10.56 -3.62
N ALA A 9 5.30 11.15 -4.15
CA ALA A 9 5.57 12.59 -3.99
C ALA A 9 4.45 13.48 -4.56
N SER A 10 3.68 12.99 -5.54
CA SER A 10 2.57 13.70 -6.19
C SER A 10 1.20 13.38 -5.59
N TRP A 11 1.12 12.46 -4.62
CA TRP A 11 -0.12 12.05 -3.99
C TRP A 11 -0.53 13.01 -2.87
N SER A 12 -1.84 13.26 -2.77
CA SER A 12 -2.43 13.98 -1.64
C SER A 12 -2.48 13.12 -0.38
N ASP A 13 -2.67 13.75 0.78
CA ASP A 13 -2.72 13.02 2.06
C ASP A 13 -3.75 11.86 2.07
N PRO A 14 -4.98 12.00 1.54
CA PRO A 14 -5.91 10.88 1.47
C PRO A 14 -5.44 9.73 0.57
N GLN A 15 -4.67 10.04 -0.48
CA GLN A 15 -4.10 9.04 -1.37
C GLN A 15 -2.94 8.29 -0.70
N ARG A 16 -2.10 9.01 0.05
CA ARG A 16 -1.02 8.43 0.86
C ARG A 16 -1.59 7.51 1.95
N GLU A 17 -2.66 7.92 2.63
CA GLU A 17 -3.34 7.09 3.64
C GLU A 17 -3.90 5.79 3.03
N ARG A 18 -4.55 5.86 1.86
CA ARG A 18 -5.02 4.66 1.16
C ARG A 18 -3.86 3.73 0.78
N PHE A 19 -2.76 4.28 0.28
CA PHE A 19 -1.56 3.49 -0.03
C PHE A 19 -0.94 2.83 1.21
N LEU A 20 -0.95 3.52 2.35
CA LEU A 20 -0.49 2.98 3.63
C LEU A 20 -1.28 1.72 4.01
N HIS A 21 -2.60 1.78 3.95
CA HIS A 21 -3.45 0.61 4.21
C HIS A 21 -3.14 -0.56 3.27
N ASP A 22 -2.96 -0.29 1.97
CA ASP A 22 -2.61 -1.33 0.99
C ASP A 22 -1.24 -1.95 1.27
N LEU A 23 -0.25 -1.15 1.70
CA LEU A 23 1.09 -1.61 2.02
C LEU A 23 1.10 -2.46 3.29
N VAL A 24 0.40 -2.04 4.35
CA VAL A 24 0.21 -2.83 5.59
C VAL A 24 -0.48 -4.16 5.28
N ALA A 25 -1.51 -4.13 4.42
CA ALA A 25 -2.22 -5.34 4.00
C ALA A 25 -1.32 -6.38 3.32
N LYS A 26 -0.33 -5.91 2.56
CA LYS A 26 0.64 -6.77 1.87
C LYS A 26 1.78 -7.22 2.78
N ALA A 27 2.12 -6.45 3.80
CA ALA A 27 3.19 -6.76 4.75
C ALA A 27 2.76 -7.76 5.85
N VAL A 28 1.47 -7.84 6.15
CA VAL A 28 0.93 -8.73 7.20
C VAL A 28 0.33 -10.00 6.56
N PRO A 29 1.03 -11.15 6.58
CA PRO A 29 0.49 -12.38 6.03
C PRO A 29 -0.74 -12.86 6.83
N GLY A 30 -1.84 -13.12 6.14
CA GLY A 30 -2.97 -13.89 6.68
C GLY A 30 -4.22 -13.13 7.13
N LYS A 31 -4.32 -11.79 7.03
CA LYS A 31 -5.53 -11.05 7.45
C LYS A 31 -6.30 -10.28 6.37
N LEU A 32 -5.69 -9.91 5.24
CA LEU A 32 -6.27 -8.84 4.38
C LEU A 32 -6.49 -9.18 2.90
N GLN A 33 -6.13 -10.39 2.43
CA GLN A 33 -6.42 -10.82 1.04
C GLN A 33 -7.91 -10.71 0.65
N PRO A 34 -8.88 -11.16 1.46
CA PRO A 34 -10.30 -11.10 1.07
C PRO A 34 -10.89 -9.67 1.16
N LEU A 35 -10.40 -8.85 2.08
CA LEU A 35 -10.93 -7.50 2.32
C LEU A 35 -10.43 -6.49 1.29
N LEU A 36 -9.18 -6.63 0.83
CA LEU A 36 -8.63 -5.78 -0.22
C LEU A 36 -9.34 -6.03 -1.56
N GLU A 37 -9.59 -7.29 -1.91
CA GLU A 37 -10.39 -7.66 -3.08
C GLU A 37 -11.84 -7.14 -3.00
N GLY A 38 -12.46 -7.17 -1.80
CA GLY A 38 -13.79 -6.62 -1.58
C GLY A 38 -13.87 -5.08 -1.72
N LEU A 39 -12.84 -4.37 -1.26
CA LEU A 39 -12.75 -2.90 -1.41
C LEU A 39 -12.47 -2.48 -2.86
N GLU A 40 -11.66 -3.23 -3.60
CA GLU A 40 -11.46 -3.02 -5.04
C GLU A 40 -12.77 -3.22 -5.83
N GLN A 41 -13.58 -4.23 -5.47
CA GLN A 41 -14.90 -4.47 -6.06
C GLN A 41 -15.92 -3.37 -5.71
N LEU A 42 -15.89 -2.82 -4.50
CA LEU A 42 -16.78 -1.73 -4.09
C LEU A 42 -16.42 -0.38 -4.75
N SER A 43 -15.14 -0.17 -5.08
CA SER A 43 -14.66 1.02 -5.78
C SER A 43 -15.10 1.08 -7.25
N VAL A 44 -15.80 0.06 -7.77
CA VAL A 44 -16.44 0.01 -9.09
C VAL A 44 -17.83 0.68 -9.10
N SER A 45 -18.19 1.46 -8.08
CA SER A 45 -19.46 2.20 -8.05
C SER A 45 -19.46 3.49 -8.90
N GLY A 46 -18.71 3.51 -10.01
CA GLY A 46 -18.54 4.69 -10.87
C GLY A 46 -18.31 4.32 -12.33
N ALA A 47 -19.16 3.45 -12.89
CA ALA A 47 -19.04 2.93 -14.26
C ALA A 47 -19.09 3.99 -15.39
N ASP A 48 -19.28 5.27 -15.07
CA ASP A 48 -19.40 6.38 -16.04
C ASP A 48 -18.30 7.47 -15.89
N ARG A 49 -17.32 7.26 -14.99
CA ARG A 49 -16.18 8.19 -14.82
C ARG A 49 -14.88 7.49 -15.21
N PRO A 50 -14.02 8.09 -16.05
CA PRO A 50 -12.71 7.51 -16.33
C PRO A 50 -11.96 7.27 -15.00
N PRO A 51 -11.27 6.12 -14.85
CA PRO A 51 -10.57 5.78 -13.62
C PRO A 51 -9.59 6.89 -13.27
N ARG A 52 -9.47 7.24 -11.99
CA ARG A 52 -8.54 8.29 -11.57
C ARG A 52 -7.12 7.79 -11.84
N ILE A 53 -6.22 8.69 -12.23
CA ILE A 53 -4.81 8.35 -12.49
C ILE A 53 -4.18 7.57 -11.33
N PHE A 54 -4.57 7.91 -10.10
CA PHE A 54 -4.18 7.23 -8.89
C PHE A 54 -4.55 5.74 -8.88
N ASP A 55 -5.77 5.37 -9.31
CA ASP A 55 -6.19 3.97 -9.34
C ASP A 55 -5.39 3.17 -10.38
N CYS A 56 -5.01 3.80 -11.50
CA CYS A 56 -4.11 3.19 -12.48
C CYS A 56 -2.70 2.99 -11.90
N GLN A 57 -2.18 3.97 -11.17
CA GLN A 57 -0.87 3.89 -10.50
C GLN A 57 -0.86 2.78 -9.45
N LEU A 58 -1.91 2.65 -8.63
CA LEU A 58 -2.02 1.58 -7.64
C LEU A 58 -2.07 0.19 -8.27
N ARG A 59 -2.82 -0.01 -9.37
CA ARG A 59 -2.85 -1.30 -10.07
C ARG A 59 -1.49 -1.70 -10.62
N LEU A 60 -0.75 -0.75 -11.20
CA LEU A 60 0.62 -1.01 -11.66
C LEU A 60 1.54 -1.34 -10.50
N TRP A 61 1.44 -0.59 -9.40
CA TRP A 61 2.21 -0.90 -8.20
C TRP A 61 1.88 -2.28 -7.64
N ASP A 62 0.61 -2.67 -7.55
CA ASP A 62 0.20 -3.98 -7.04
C ASP A 62 0.78 -5.11 -7.89
N GLN A 63 0.71 -4.98 -9.22
CA GLN A 63 1.31 -5.92 -10.15
C GLN A 63 2.84 -6.01 -9.96
N TRP A 64 3.52 -4.88 -9.84
CA TRP A 64 4.96 -4.86 -9.60
C TRP A 64 5.32 -5.47 -8.25
N PHE A 65 4.61 -5.10 -7.18
CA PHE A 65 4.87 -5.59 -5.82
C PHE A 65 4.73 -7.12 -5.73
N ARG A 66 3.74 -7.70 -6.40
CA ARG A 66 3.58 -9.16 -6.49
C ARG A 66 4.73 -9.83 -7.25
N SER A 67 5.27 -9.18 -8.27
CA SER A 67 6.40 -9.68 -9.05
C SER A 67 7.75 -9.53 -8.34
N TRP A 68 7.84 -8.65 -7.34
CA TRP A 68 9.07 -8.39 -6.59
C TRP A 68 9.40 -9.51 -5.61
N ALA A 69 10.69 -9.83 -5.53
CA ALA A 69 11.25 -10.66 -4.46
C ALA A 69 11.24 -9.91 -3.11
N GLU A 70 11.49 -10.62 -2.01
CA GLU A 70 11.48 -10.02 -0.67
C GLU A 70 12.53 -8.90 -0.54
N GLU A 71 13.71 -9.09 -1.12
CA GLU A 71 14.81 -8.13 -1.13
C GLU A 71 14.41 -6.83 -1.84
N GLU A 72 13.68 -6.94 -2.95
CA GLU A 72 13.18 -5.79 -3.72
C GLU A 72 12.09 -5.04 -2.96
N ARG A 73 11.22 -5.76 -2.23
CA ARG A 73 10.20 -5.14 -1.37
C ARG A 73 10.86 -4.40 -0.20
N ASN A 74 11.89 -5.00 0.41
CA ASN A 74 12.64 -4.40 1.50
C ASN A 74 13.38 -3.14 1.02
N GLU A 75 14.01 -3.18 -0.16
CA GLU A 75 14.67 -2.01 -0.75
C GLU A 75 13.67 -0.90 -1.11
N PHE A 76 12.46 -1.25 -1.54
CA PHE A 76 11.40 -0.26 -1.75
C PHE A 76 11.05 0.48 -0.45
N VAL A 77 10.82 -0.26 0.65
CA VAL A 77 10.52 0.34 1.96
C VAL A 77 11.69 1.18 2.46
N ARG A 78 12.93 0.72 2.28
CA ARG A 78 14.14 1.48 2.66
C ARG A 78 14.30 2.80 1.89
N GLN A 79 14.00 2.80 0.60
CA GLN A 79 13.98 4.04 -0.19
C GLN A 79 12.85 4.97 0.27
N LEU A 80 11.67 4.42 0.58
CA LEU A 80 10.55 5.19 1.12
C LEU A 80 10.91 5.83 2.47
N GLU A 81 11.62 5.10 3.33
CA GLU A 81 12.08 5.57 4.65
C GLU A 81 13.07 6.72 4.53
N THR A 82 13.95 6.65 3.52
CA THR A 82 14.93 7.70 3.24
C THR A 82 14.25 8.99 2.79
N SER A 83 13.19 8.90 1.97
CA SER A 83 12.48 10.09 1.48
C SER A 83 11.39 10.60 2.42
N GLU A 84 10.69 9.69 3.12
CA GLU A 84 9.44 9.95 3.82
C GLU A 84 9.42 9.17 5.16
N PRO A 85 10.29 9.54 6.12
CA PRO A 85 10.48 8.80 7.37
C PRO A 85 9.21 8.76 8.23
N ASP A 86 8.43 9.85 8.27
CA ASP A 86 7.17 9.91 9.03
C ASP A 86 6.12 8.95 8.48
N PHE A 87 6.08 8.76 7.15
CA PHE A 87 5.17 7.79 6.53
C PHE A 87 5.57 6.37 6.90
N VAL A 88 6.85 6.04 6.84
CA VAL A 88 7.35 4.71 7.19
C VAL A 88 7.20 4.42 8.68
N ALA A 89 7.37 5.42 9.54
CA ALA A 89 7.07 5.28 10.97
C ALA A 89 5.59 4.88 11.21
N LYS A 90 4.65 5.51 10.51
CA LYS A 90 3.22 5.14 10.56
C LYS A 90 2.99 3.71 10.04
N PHE A 91 3.68 3.31 8.97
CA PHE A 91 3.62 1.95 8.45
C PHE A 91 4.07 0.92 9.49
N TYR A 92 5.23 1.11 10.12
CA TYR A 92 5.72 0.20 11.16
C TYR A 92 4.80 0.17 12.38
N GLN A 93 4.25 1.32 12.80
CA GLN A 93 3.26 1.38 13.88
C GLN A 93 2.00 0.58 13.53
N ALA A 94 1.48 0.73 12.31
CA ALA A 94 0.30 0.00 11.85
C ALA A 94 0.55 -1.51 11.76
N VAL A 95 1.69 -1.93 11.21
CA VAL A 95 2.10 -3.35 11.16
C VAL A 95 2.24 -3.91 12.58
N ALA A 96 2.93 -3.20 13.49
CA ALA A 96 3.09 -3.63 14.87
C ALA A 96 1.75 -3.75 15.61
N ALA A 97 0.82 -2.81 15.39
CA ALA A 97 -0.52 -2.87 15.96
C ALA A 97 -1.31 -4.09 15.46
N THR A 98 -1.20 -4.44 14.17
CA THR A 98 -1.86 -5.62 13.62
C THR A 98 -1.27 -6.94 14.10
N ALA A 99 0.05 -6.99 14.35
CA ALA A 99 0.76 -8.14 14.89
C ALA A 99 0.46 -8.34 16.39
N ALA A 100 0.37 -7.27 17.18
CA ALA A 100 -0.04 -7.32 18.58
C ALA A 100 -1.45 -7.93 18.74
N PHE A 101 -2.35 -7.66 17.80
CA PHE A 101 -3.69 -8.26 17.75
C PHE A 101 -3.72 -9.76 17.41
N GLN A 102 -2.58 -10.38 17.03
CA GLN A 102 -2.48 -11.83 16.76
C GLN A 102 -1.83 -12.60 17.91
N GLN A 103 -1.16 -11.92 18.85
CA GLN A 103 -0.45 -12.53 19.99
C GLN A 103 -1.24 -12.42 21.31
N GLY A 104 -2.46 -11.87 21.26
CA GLY A 104 -3.34 -11.75 22.43
C GLY A 104 -4.77 -12.16 22.09
N ILE A 105 -5.05 -13.46 22.21
CA ILE A 105 -6.23 -14.15 22.81
C ILE A 105 -5.89 -15.64 22.83
#